data_AF-A0A819VE85-F1
#
_entry.id   AF-A0A819VE85-F1
#
_cell.length_a   1.000
_cell.length_b   1.000
_cell.length_c   1.000
_cell.angle_alpha   90.00
_cell.angle_beta   90.00
_cell.angle_gamma   90.00
#
_symmetry.space_group_name_H-M   'P 1'
#
loop_
_entity.id
_entity.type
_entity.pdbx_description
1 polymer ?
#
loop_
_entity_poly.entity_id
_entity_poly.type
_entity_poly.pdbx_seq_one_letter_code
_entity_poly.pdbx_strand_id
1 'polypeptide(L)'
;MTVNNTEHGVVFGQVSKSIVSDLNLDTERFIMNLPGLFFILGLIGFIGNSFTYLQAAFRSNSCCIYSLCGSITDIMNLSINLFSIYLRFKYQIYIPWHISRATCKLNVFLLAFIPHLSISFLLMAIIDRFACTCKFASRILKMNELKMVP
;
A
#
# COMPACT_ATOMS: atom_id res chain seq x y z
N MET A 1 27.46 15.72 60.21
CA MET A 1 26.96 14.41 59.73
C MET A 1 26.45 14.61 58.32
N THR A 2 27.09 13.92 57.39
CA THR A 2 26.96 14.04 55.93
C THR A 2 25.61 13.54 55.43
N VAL A 3 24.89 14.38 54.69
CA VAL A 3 23.63 14.06 54.03
C VAL A 3 23.91 13.12 52.85
N ASN A 4 23.28 11.94 52.84
CA ASN A 4 23.41 10.90 51.81
C ASN A 4 22.82 11.38 50.46
N ASN A 5 23.65 11.95 49.59
CA ASN A 5 23.27 12.34 48.22
C ASN A 5 23.23 11.17 47.22
N THR A 6 23.51 9.93 47.66
CA THR A 6 23.60 8.75 46.78
C THR A 6 22.26 8.08 46.49
N GLU A 7 21.26 8.18 47.38
CA GLU A 7 19.96 7.51 47.19
C GLU A 7 19.08 8.22 46.15
N HIS A 8 19.09 9.55 46.12
CA HIS A 8 18.31 10.34 45.16
C HIS A 8 18.78 10.15 43.70
N GLY A 9 20.08 9.98 43.46
CA GLY A 9 20.63 9.75 42.12
C GLY A 9 20.28 8.36 41.56
N VAL A 10 20.19 7.35 42.42
CA VAL A 10 19.83 5.98 42.03
C VAL A 10 18.34 5.87 41.71
N VAL A 11 17.47 6.50 42.51
CA VAL A 11 16.02 6.52 42.28
C VAL A 11 15.67 7.28 40.99
N PHE A 12 16.30 8.44 40.73
CA PHE A 12 16.05 9.19 39.49
C PHE A 12 16.56 8.44 38.25
N GLY A 13 17.70 7.74 38.37
CA GLY A 13 18.24 6.88 37.32
C GLY A 13 17.37 5.64 37.03
N GLN A 14 16.73 5.05 38.04
CA GLN A 14 15.80 3.93 37.86
C GLN A 14 14.46 4.37 37.24
N VAL A 15 13.90 5.51 37.69
CA VAL A 15 12.66 6.07 37.13
C VAL A 15 12.86 6.50 35.67
N SER A 16 13.99 7.15 35.35
CA SER A 16 14.33 7.52 33.98
C SER A 16 14.47 6.29 33.07
N LYS A 17 15.09 5.21 33.54
CA LYS A 17 15.19 3.94 32.79
C LYS A 17 13.82 3.28 32.58
N SER A 18 12.94 3.31 33.58
CA SER A 18 11.58 2.76 33.49
C SER A 18 10.73 3.50 32.46
N ILE A 19 10.76 4.84 32.47
CA ILE A 19 10.00 5.66 31.52
C ILE A 19 10.52 5.43 30.09
N VAL A 20 11.83 5.36 29.90
CA VAL A 20 12.43 5.09 28.59
C VAL A 20 12.08 3.68 28.11
N SER A 21 12.05 2.67 28.99
CA SER A 21 11.62 1.32 28.61
C SER A 21 10.15 1.25 28.24
N ASP A 22 9.27 1.95 28.96
CA ASP A 22 7.84 1.97 28.68
C ASP A 22 7.54 2.69 27.34
N LEU A 23 8.20 3.83 27.09
CA LEU A 23 8.08 4.58 25.83
C LEU A 23 8.58 3.76 24.63
N ASN A 24 9.67 3.02 24.80
CA ASN A 24 10.20 2.12 23.77
C ASN A 24 9.25 0.97 23.50
N LEU A 25 8.65 0.38 24.54
CA LEU A 25 7.68 -0.71 24.41
C LEU A 25 6.44 -0.28 23.61
N ASP A 26 5.91 0.91 23.89
CA ASP A 26 4.75 1.45 23.18
C ASP A 26 5.08 1.81 21.72
N THR A 27 6.28 2.34 21.48
CA THR A 27 6.77 2.65 20.14
C THR A 27 6.93 1.38 19.30
N GLU A 28 7.51 0.32 19.85
CA GLU A 28 7.65 -0.96 19.16
C GLU A 28 6.28 -1.57 18.82
N ARG A 29 5.33 -1.56 19.77
CA ARG A 29 3.97 -2.04 19.54
C ARG A 29 3.26 -1.26 18.43
N PHE A 30 3.45 0.06 18.39
CA PHE A 30 2.87 0.89 17.33
C PHE A 30 3.45 0.55 15.96
N ILE A 31 4.78 0.46 15.85
CA ILE A 31 5.48 0.12 14.60
C ILE A 31 5.06 -1.25 14.08
N MET A 32 4.89 -2.24 14.96
CA MET A 32 4.46 -3.59 14.54
C MET A 32 3.04 -3.64 13.98
N ASN A 33 2.13 -2.76 14.42
CA ASN A 33 0.73 -2.75 13.97
C ASN A 33 0.50 -1.84 12.74
N LEU A 34 1.40 -0.89 12.47
CA LEU A 34 1.29 0.09 11.40
C LEU A 34 1.12 -0.51 9.99
N PRO A 35 1.82 -1.61 9.60
CA PRO A 35 1.57 -2.28 8.32
C PRO A 35 0.15 -2.84 8.18
N GLY A 36 -0.43 -3.34 9.28
CA GLY A 36 -1.80 -3.83 9.31
C GLY A 36 -2.83 -2.70 9.14
N LEU A 37 -2.58 -1.54 9.75
CA LEU A 37 -3.43 -0.36 9.61
C LEU A 37 -3.47 0.14 8.16
N PHE A 38 -2.31 0.25 7.51
CA PHE A 38 -2.25 0.61 6.08
C PHE A 38 -2.93 -0.41 5.18
N PHE A 39 -2.84 -1.70 5.50
CA PHE A 39 -3.56 -2.74 4.76
C PHE A 39 -5.08 -2.57 4.87
N ILE A 40 -5.61 -2.29 6.06
CA ILE A 40 -7.06 -2.04 6.27
C ILE A 40 -7.51 -0.80 5.50
N LEU A 41 -6.77 0.30 5.57
CA LEU A 41 -7.08 1.51 4.79
C LEU A 41 -7.07 1.22 3.29
N GLY A 42 -6.10 0.43 2.81
CA GLY A 42 -6.03 -0.02 1.43
C GLY A 42 -7.24 -0.86 1.01
N LEU A 43 -7.72 -1.76 1.87
CA LEU A 43 -8.94 -2.54 1.62
C LEU A 43 -10.18 -1.65 1.51
N ILE A 44 -10.34 -0.68 2.41
CA ILE A 44 -11.46 0.27 2.36
C ILE A 44 -11.42 1.06 1.05
N GLY A 45 -10.24 1.56 0.67
CA GLY A 45 -10.03 2.26 -0.60
C GLY A 45 -10.35 1.38 -1.81
N PHE A 46 -9.90 0.12 -1.81
CA PHE A 46 -10.19 -0.84 -2.88
C PHE A 46 -11.68 -1.13 -3.01
N ILE A 47 -12.39 -1.33 -1.89
CA ILE A 47 -13.84 -1.56 -1.89
C ILE A 47 -14.57 -0.33 -2.43
N GLY A 48 -14.20 0.87 -1.96
CA GLY A 48 -14.77 2.13 -2.46
C GLY A 48 -14.57 2.32 -3.97
N ASN A 49 -13.36 2.07 -4.46
CA ASN A 49 -13.04 2.11 -5.89
C ASN A 49 -13.82 1.06 -6.68
N SER A 50 -13.95 -0.15 -6.15
CA SER A 50 -14.70 -1.23 -6.78
C SER A 50 -16.18 -0.87 -6.93
N PHE A 51 -16.82 -0.37 -5.87
CA PHE A 51 -18.21 0.09 -5.93
C PHE A 51 -18.40 1.24 -6.93
N THR A 52 -17.49 2.20 -6.94
CA THR A 52 -17.55 3.36 -7.83
C THR A 52 -17.41 2.96 -9.30
N TYR A 53 -16.43 2.10 -9.62
CA TYR A 53 -16.12 1.76 -11.01
C TYR A 53 -16.94 0.60 -11.58
N LEU A 54 -17.52 -0.28 -10.74
CA LEU A 54 -18.45 -1.32 -11.21
C LEU A 54 -19.86 -0.79 -11.51
N GLN A 55 -20.21 0.40 -11.04
CA GLN A 55 -21.53 0.98 -11.31
C GLN A 55 -21.73 1.16 -12.83
N ALA A 56 -22.90 0.76 -13.33
CA ALA A 56 -23.19 0.68 -14.76
C ALA A 56 -22.95 1.99 -15.53
N ALA A 57 -23.16 3.14 -14.87
CA ALA A 57 -22.91 4.46 -15.43
C ALA A 57 -21.43 4.75 -15.76
N PHE A 58 -20.49 4.11 -15.05
CA PHE A 58 -19.05 4.33 -15.20
C PHE A 58 -18.35 3.23 -16.01
N ARG A 59 -19.00 2.09 -16.25
CA ARG A 59 -18.43 0.93 -16.96
C ARG A 59 -18.15 1.18 -18.45
N SER A 60 -18.86 2.12 -19.06
CA SER A 60 -18.63 2.55 -20.44
C SER A 60 -17.39 3.44 -20.60
N ASN A 61 -16.83 3.97 -19.51
CA ASN A 61 -15.67 4.83 -19.53
C ASN A 61 -14.39 4.00 -19.33
N SER A 62 -13.56 3.92 -20.36
CA SER A 62 -12.29 3.18 -20.30
C SER A 62 -11.32 3.68 -19.24
N CYS A 63 -11.35 4.97 -18.91
CA CYS A 63 -10.58 5.54 -17.81
C CYS A 63 -10.92 4.85 -16.47
N CYS A 64 -12.20 4.54 -16.23
CA CYS A 64 -12.64 3.86 -15.01
C CYS A 64 -12.13 2.41 -14.94
N ILE A 65 -12.05 1.73 -16.09
CA ILE A 65 -11.51 0.36 -16.17
C ILE A 65 -10.01 0.36 -15.83
N TYR A 66 -9.24 1.31 -16.36
CA TYR A 66 -7.82 1.45 -16.02
C TYR A 66 -7.63 1.77 -14.53
N SER A 67 -8.43 2.69 -13.96
CA SER A 67 -8.40 2.99 -12.52
C SER A 67 -8.76 1.79 -11.65
N LEU A 68 -9.74 0.98 -12.05
CA LEU A 68 -10.09 -0.25 -11.37
C LEU A 68 -8.94 -1.26 -11.41
N CYS A 69 -8.31 -1.45 -12.58
CA CYS A 69 -7.14 -2.33 -12.72
C CYS A 69 -5.97 -1.86 -11.84
N GLY A 70 -5.72 -0.55 -11.78
CA GLY A 70 -4.77 0.06 -10.86
C GLY A 70 -5.07 -0.27 -9.40
N SER A 71 -6.32 -0.13 -8.97
CA SER A 71 -6.74 -0.47 -7.61
C SER A 71 -6.56 -1.96 -7.25
N ILE A 72 -6.74 -2.87 -8.22
CA ILE A 72 -6.47 -4.29 -8.06
C ILE A 72 -4.96 -4.52 -7.86
N THR A 73 -4.12 -3.87 -8.66
CA THR A 73 -2.66 -3.98 -8.51
C THR A 73 -2.18 -3.40 -7.18
N ASP A 74 -2.77 -2.32 -6.71
CA ASP A 74 -2.44 -1.72 -5.42
C ASP A 74 -2.76 -2.65 -4.25
N ILE A 75 -3.94 -3.27 -4.25
CA ILE A 75 -4.30 -4.21 -3.17
C ILE A 75 -3.43 -5.47 -3.23
N MET A 76 -3.08 -5.97 -4.43
CA MET A 76 -2.13 -7.07 -4.58
C MET A 76 -0.75 -6.73 -4.01
N ASN A 77 -0.24 -5.52 -4.28
CA ASN A 77 1.03 -5.04 -3.73
C ASN A 77 0.99 -4.97 -2.19
N LEU A 78 -0.09 -4.41 -1.64
CA LEU A 78 -0.31 -4.34 -0.19
C LEU A 78 -0.38 -5.74 0.45
N SER A 79 -1.04 -6.69 -0.20
CA SER A 79 -1.11 -8.09 0.26
C SER A 79 0.24 -8.79 0.24
N ILE A 80 1.01 -8.66 -0.84
CA ILE A 80 2.29 -9.37 -0.98
C ILE A 80 3.35 -8.77 -0.05
N ASN A 81 3.34 -7.44 0.14
CA ASN A 81 4.37 -6.74 0.89
C ASN A 81 3.93 -6.46 2.34
N LEU A 82 3.05 -5.48 2.53
CA LEU A 82 2.67 -4.97 3.86
C LEU A 82 1.98 -6.01 4.74
N PHE A 83 1.05 -6.77 4.17
CA PHE A 83 0.31 -7.78 4.92
C PHE A 83 1.21 -8.95 5.32
N SER A 84 2.09 -9.39 4.43
CA SER A 84 3.13 -10.39 4.75
C SER A 84 4.05 -9.94 5.89
N ILE A 85 4.45 -8.66 5.89
CA ILE A 85 5.25 -8.06 6.96
C ILE A 85 4.47 -8.05 8.29
N TYR A 86 3.20 -7.65 8.26
CA TYR A 86 2.33 -7.66 9.44
C TYR A 86 2.19 -9.07 10.03
N LEU A 87 1.92 -10.08 9.19
CA LEU A 87 1.79 -11.48 9.61
C LEU A 87 3.09 -12.01 10.26
N ARG A 88 4.24 -11.65 9.69
CA ARG A 88 5.55 -12.02 10.22
C ARG A 88 5.78 -11.45 11.61
N PHE A 89 5.58 -10.15 11.80
CA PHE A 89 5.86 -9.50 13.08
C PHE A 89 4.85 -9.86 14.17
N LYS A 90 3.55 -9.89 13.84
CA LYS A 90 2.49 -10.08 14.82
C LYS A 90 2.23 -11.54 15.17
N TYR A 91 2.26 -12.43 14.18
CA TYR A 91 1.83 -13.83 14.32
C TYR A 91 2.95 -14.84 14.09
N GLN A 92 4.18 -14.38 13.77
CA GLN A 92 5.29 -15.27 13.39
C GLN A 92 4.93 -16.21 12.23
N ILE A 93 4.02 -15.78 11.35
CA ILE A 93 3.64 -16.52 10.15
C ILE A 93 4.53 -16.03 9.01
N TYR A 94 5.31 -16.97 8.45
CA TYR A 94 6.27 -16.68 7.40
C TYR A 94 5.75 -17.23 6.07
N ILE A 95 5.63 -16.35 5.07
CA ILE A 95 5.44 -16.81 3.70
C ILE A 95 6.80 -17.27 3.18
N PRO A 96 6.95 -18.53 2.77
CA PRO A 96 8.27 -19.11 2.57
C PRO A 96 8.83 -18.82 1.18
N TRP A 97 9.01 -17.53 0.86
CA TRP A 97 9.59 -17.07 -0.40
C TRP A 97 10.98 -17.66 -0.68
N HIS A 98 11.73 -18.01 0.38
CA HIS A 98 13.10 -18.52 0.32
C HIS A 98 13.22 -20.05 0.16
N ILE A 99 12.11 -20.81 0.13
CA ILE A 99 12.18 -22.29 0.00
C ILE A 99 12.84 -22.71 -1.32
N SER A 100 12.56 -22.00 -2.41
CA SER A 100 13.10 -22.33 -3.73
C SER A 100 13.67 -21.11 -4.43
N ARG A 101 14.62 -21.34 -5.35
CA ARG A 101 15.13 -20.28 -6.22
C ARG A 101 14.03 -19.65 -7.07
N ALA A 102 13.05 -20.44 -7.49
CA ALA A 102 11.92 -19.97 -8.31
C ALA A 102 11.01 -19.02 -7.51
N THR A 103 10.61 -19.39 -6.29
CA THR A 103 9.76 -18.56 -5.43
C THR A 103 10.44 -17.27 -5.00
N CYS A 104 11.76 -17.31 -4.76
CA CYS A 104 12.52 -16.11 -4.40
C CYS A 104 12.60 -15.13 -5.58
N LYS A 105 12.89 -15.63 -6.79
CA LYS A 105 12.87 -14.82 -8.02
C LYS A 105 11.48 -14.26 -8.30
N LEU A 106 10.43 -15.06 -8.13
CA LEU A 106 9.05 -14.63 -8.29
C LEU A 106 8.70 -13.50 -7.32
N ASN A 107 9.08 -13.62 -6.04
CA ASN A 107 8.84 -12.57 -5.06
C ASN A 107 9.49 -11.23 -5.44
N VAL A 108 10.77 -11.26 -5.81
CA VAL A 108 11.51 -10.07 -6.24
C VAL A 108 10.90 -9.47 -7.51
N PHE A 109 10.50 -10.33 -8.46
CA PHE A 109 9.79 -9.90 -9.66
C PHE A 109 8.46 -9.22 -9.33
N LEU A 110 7.61 -9.83 -8.49
CA LEU A 110 6.31 -9.27 -8.12
C LEU A 110 6.46 -7.93 -7.36
N LEU A 111 7.44 -7.83 -6.46
CA LEU A 111 7.72 -6.59 -5.72
C LEU A 111 8.11 -5.42 -6.64
N ALA A 112 8.80 -5.69 -7.75
CA ALA A 112 9.14 -4.66 -8.72
C ALA A 112 8.01 -4.42 -9.74
N PHE A 113 7.44 -5.50 -10.27
CA PHE A 113 6.50 -5.45 -11.38
C PHE A 113 5.15 -4.86 -11.01
N ILE A 114 4.58 -5.22 -9.85
CA ILE A 114 3.22 -4.79 -9.48
C ILE A 114 3.13 -3.27 -9.30
N PRO A 115 4.05 -2.59 -8.58
CA PRO A 115 4.02 -1.12 -8.49
C PRO A 115 4.16 -0.44 -9.85
N HIS A 116 5.03 -0.95 -10.73
CA HIS A 116 5.17 -0.44 -12.10
C HIS A 116 3.90 -0.62 -12.92
N LEU A 117 3.20 -1.74 -12.74
CA LEU A 117 1.93 -2.01 -13.40
C LEU A 117 0.84 -1.02 -12.96
N SER A 118 0.76 -0.71 -11.67
CA SER A 118 -0.17 0.31 -11.13
C SER A 118 0.08 1.69 -11.76
N ILE A 119 1.33 2.14 -11.80
CA ILE A 119 1.72 3.41 -12.44
C ILE A 119 1.38 3.40 -13.94
N SER A 120 1.55 2.27 -14.61
CA SER A 120 1.21 2.13 -16.03
C SER A 120 -0.29 2.27 -16.28
N PHE A 121 -1.13 1.69 -15.40
CA PHE A 121 -2.59 1.89 -15.47
C PHE A 121 -3.00 3.34 -15.19
N LEU A 122 -2.36 3.99 -14.22
CA LEU A 122 -2.57 5.41 -13.96
C LEU A 122 -2.21 6.27 -15.18
N LEU A 123 -1.08 5.98 -15.83
CA LEU A 123 -0.65 6.67 -17.04
C LEU A 123 -1.68 6.49 -18.18
N MET A 124 -2.15 5.27 -18.38
CA MET A 124 -3.19 4.96 -19.37
C MET A 124 -4.49 5.72 -19.07
N ALA A 125 -4.91 5.79 -17.80
CA ALA A 125 -6.08 6.57 -17.39
C ALA A 125 -5.92 8.07 -17.70
N ILE A 126 -4.73 8.63 -17.47
CA ILE A 126 -4.40 10.03 -17.79
C ILE A 126 -4.44 10.26 -19.30
N ILE A 127 -3.84 9.37 -20.09
CA ILE A 127 -3.85 9.46 -21.56
C ILE A 127 -5.28 9.40 -22.10
N ASP A 128 -6.11 8.48 -21.59
CA ASP A 128 -7.51 8.32 -21.98
C ASP A 128 -8.32 9.59 -21.65
N ARG A 129 -8.11 10.17 -20.46
CA ARG A 129 -8.75 11.42 -20.07
C ARG A 129 -8.27 12.61 -20.90
N PHE A 130 -6.97 12.68 -21.21
CA PHE A 130 -6.39 13.70 -22.07
C PHE A 130 -6.94 13.62 -23.50
N ALA A 131 -7.05 12.41 -24.04
CA ALA A 131 -7.64 12.12 -25.35
C ALA A 131 -9.09 12.64 -25.46
N CYS A 132 -9.89 12.45 -24.41
CA CYS A 132 -11.28 12.92 -24.36
C CYS A 132 -11.42 14.45 -24.22
N THR A 133 -10.42 15.11 -23.62
CA THR A 133 -10.49 16.56 -23.30
C THR A 133 -9.92 17.43 -24.43
N CYS A 134 -8.99 16.91 -25.23
CA CYS A 134 -8.38 17.64 -26.33
C CYS A 134 -9.31 17.75 -27.55
N LYS A 135 -9.95 18.91 -27.72
CA LYS A 135 -10.75 19.24 -28.90
C LYS A 135 -9.87 19.74 -30.08
N PHE A 136 -10.05 19.13 -31.26
CA PHE A 136 -9.86 19.66 -32.63
C PHE A 136 -8.61 19.44 -33.52
N ALA A 137 -7.58 18.64 -33.19
CA ALA A 137 -6.50 18.38 -34.19
C ALA A 137 -5.74 17.04 -34.11
N SER A 138 -6.03 16.17 -33.15
CA SER A 138 -5.17 15.03 -32.82
C SER A 138 -5.66 13.69 -33.40
N ARG A 139 -4.75 12.88 -33.99
CA ARG A 139 -5.01 11.49 -34.43
C ARG A 139 -5.60 10.59 -33.34
N ILE A 140 -5.45 10.98 -32.08
CA ILE A 140 -5.93 10.25 -30.90
C ILE A 140 -7.46 10.19 -30.85
N LEU A 141 -8.18 11.20 -31.37
CA LEU A 141 -9.64 11.23 -31.37
C LEU A 141 -10.24 10.12 -32.28
N LYS A 142 -9.58 9.82 -33.40
CA LYS A 142 -9.94 8.70 -34.30
C LYS A 142 -9.85 7.33 -33.62
N MET A 143 -8.92 7.14 -32.69
CA MET A 143 -8.82 5.89 -31.93
C MET A 143 -9.95 5.77 -30.89
N ASN A 144 -10.47 6.89 -30.40
CA ASN A 144 -11.55 6.91 -29.42
C ASN A 144 -12.92 6.60 -30.07
N GLU A 145 -13.14 7.07 -31.30
CA GLU A 145 -14.35 6.73 -32.07
C GLU A 145 -14.44 5.24 -32.42
N LEU A 146 -13.31 4.54 -32.56
CA LEU A 146 -13.28 3.07 -32.75
C LEU A 146 -13.62 2.29 -31.47
N LYS A 147 -13.58 2.94 -30.30
CA LYS A 147 -13.82 2.33 -28.99
C LYS A 147 -15.30 2.40 -28.60
N MET A 148 -16.07 3.32 -29.20
CA MET A 148 -17.52 3.41 -29.05
C MET A 148 -18.21 2.62 -30.17
N VAL A 149 -18.37 1.32 -29.97
CA VAL A 149 -19.40 0.53 -30.69
C VAL A 149 -20.62 0.47 -29.76
N PRO A 150 -21.84 0.80 -30.24
CA PRO A 150 -23.06 0.83 -29.42
C PRO A 150 -23.41 -0.52 -28.79
#